data_AF-A0A2R6L0L0-F1
#
_entry.id   AF-A0A2R6L0L0-F1
#
_cell.length_a   1.000
_cell.length_b   1.000
_cell.length_c   1.000
_cell.angle_alpha   90.00
_cell.angle_beta   90.00
_cell.angle_gamma   90.00
#
_symmetry.space_group_name_H-M   'P 1'
#
loop_
_entity.id
_entity.type
_entity.pdbx_description
1 polymer ?
#
loop_
_entity_poly.entity_id
_entity_poly.type
_entity_poly.pdbx_seq_one_letter_code
_entity_poly.pdbx_strand_id
1 'polypeptide(L)'
;MTIRPADPDDIDAVRRIAERSWAADYPDILSRETAEAAAEEWYGADSLAAELDAERTLLSVVEADDRVVGFAHATWNDDEGYILGNEFYERFGFERADESETVIDGESYRENRYVLDV
;
A
#
# COMPACT_ATOMS: atom_id res chain seq x y z
N MET A 1 -11.16 -2.35 16.36
CA MET A 1 -10.37 -2.41 15.11
C MET A 1 -11.38 -2.58 14.00
N THR A 2 -11.45 -1.63 13.09
CA THR A 2 -12.49 -1.53 12.06
C THR A 2 -11.82 -1.24 10.72
N ILE A 3 -12.27 -1.91 9.66
CA ILE A 3 -11.85 -1.63 8.29
C ILE A 3 -12.92 -0.77 7.64
N ARG A 4 -12.53 0.34 7.02
CA ARG A 4 -13.46 1.24 6.30
C ARG A 4 -12.79 1.84 5.06
N PRO A 5 -13.57 2.28 4.06
CA PRO A 5 -13.04 3.16 3.01
C PRO A 5 -12.36 4.38 3.64
N ALA A 6 -11.23 4.75 3.05
CA ALA A 6 -10.50 5.95 3.40
C ALA A 6 -11.30 7.20 2.99
N ASP A 7 -11.12 8.28 3.74
CA ASP A 7 -11.60 9.60 3.39
C ASP A 7 -10.43 10.61 3.39
N PRO A 8 -10.63 11.85 2.91
CA PRO A 8 -9.54 12.82 2.81
C PRO A 8 -8.81 13.12 4.12
N ASP A 9 -9.45 12.96 5.28
CA ASP A 9 -8.81 13.17 6.58
C ASP A 9 -7.80 12.07 6.94
N ASP A 10 -7.84 10.91 6.25
CA ASP A 10 -6.91 9.80 6.45
C ASP A 10 -5.58 9.95 5.69
N ILE A 11 -5.49 10.87 4.73
CA ILE A 11 -4.35 11.01 3.81
C ILE A 11 -3.01 11.13 4.56
N ASP A 12 -2.95 11.99 5.58
CA ASP A 12 -1.73 12.19 6.38
C ASP A 12 -1.34 10.92 7.16
N ALA A 13 -2.33 10.14 7.60
CA ALA A 13 -2.07 8.90 8.29
C ALA A 13 -1.56 7.80 7.34
N VAL A 14 -2.15 7.69 6.15
CA VAL A 14 -1.73 6.77 5.09
C VAL A 14 -0.29 7.05 4.68
N ARG A 15 0.05 8.31 4.40
CA ARG A 15 1.42 8.76 4.05
C ARG A 15 2.44 8.35 5.09
N ARG A 16 2.18 8.70 6.36
CA ARG A 16 3.04 8.35 7.48
C ARG A 16 3.22 6.84 7.63
N ILE A 17 2.17 6.05 7.42
CA ILE A 17 2.25 4.59 7.51
C ILE A 17 3.09 4.04 6.36
N ALA A 18 2.86 4.49 5.12
CA ALA A 18 3.62 4.06 3.95
C ALA A 18 5.13 4.31 4.13
N GLU A 19 5.51 5.54 4.49
CA GLU A 19 6.90 5.92 4.77
C GLU A 19 7.54 5.04 5.85
N ARG A 20 6.81 4.80 6.94
CA ARG A 20 7.32 4.00 8.07
C ARG A 20 7.45 2.53 7.73
N SER A 21 6.51 1.96 6.99
CA SER A 21 6.58 0.56 6.57
C SER A 21 7.83 0.33 5.70
N TRP A 22 8.07 1.21 4.72
CA TRP A 22 9.23 1.05 3.84
C TRP A 22 10.58 1.28 4.54
N ALA A 23 10.66 2.26 5.43
CA ALA A 23 11.87 2.48 6.22
C ALA A 23 12.16 1.33 7.21
N ALA A 24 11.14 0.59 7.64
CA ALA A 24 11.28 -0.53 8.57
C ALA A 24 11.59 -1.86 7.86
N ASP A 25 10.96 -2.12 6.71
CA ASP A 25 11.07 -3.40 6.02
C ASP A 25 12.37 -3.52 5.20
N TYR A 26 12.96 -2.40 4.76
CA TYR A 26 14.13 -2.40 3.87
C TYR A 26 15.28 -1.46 4.28
N PRO A 27 15.73 -1.45 5.55
CA PRO A 27 16.76 -0.52 6.02
C PRO A 27 18.14 -0.73 5.37
N ASP A 28 18.42 -1.94 4.88
CA ASP A 28 19.70 -2.30 4.26
C ASP A 28 19.75 -2.02 2.74
N ILE A 29 18.59 -1.78 2.13
CA ILE A 29 18.43 -1.76 0.67
C ILE A 29 17.88 -0.42 0.17
N LEU A 30 17.04 0.22 0.97
CA LEU A 30 16.52 1.55 0.70
C LEU A 30 17.05 2.50 1.76
N SER A 31 17.75 3.55 1.32
CA SER A 31 17.99 4.67 2.22
C SER A 31 16.64 5.28 2.62
N ARG A 32 16.58 5.83 3.83
CA ARG A 32 15.40 6.52 4.32
C ARG A 32 14.90 7.60 3.34
N GLU A 33 15.83 8.31 2.69
CA GLU A 33 15.50 9.32 1.66
C GLU A 33 14.86 8.71 0.41
N THR A 34 15.29 7.52 -0.03
CA THR A 34 14.67 6.83 -1.17
C THR A 34 13.27 6.32 -0.84
N ALA A 35 13.08 5.77 0.36
CA ALA A 35 11.76 5.35 0.83
C ALA A 35 10.81 6.55 0.95
N GLU A 36 11.25 7.67 1.52
CA GLU A 36 10.46 8.91 1.62
C GLU A 36 10.12 9.48 0.22
N ALA A 37 11.08 9.52 -0.71
CA ALA A 37 10.85 10.02 -2.06
C ALA A 37 9.88 9.15 -2.87
N ALA A 38 10.00 7.83 -2.77
CA ALA A 38 9.05 6.93 -3.41
C ALA A 38 7.66 7.04 -2.75
N ALA A 39 7.60 7.27 -1.44
CA ALA A 39 6.32 7.32 -0.72
C ALA A 39 5.59 8.59 -1.11
N GLU A 40 6.32 9.68 -1.30
CA GLU A 40 5.77 10.92 -1.82
C GLU A 40 5.30 10.79 -3.27
N GLU A 41 6.02 10.06 -4.13
CA GLU A 41 5.61 9.85 -5.52
C GLU A 41 4.28 9.06 -5.60
N TRP A 42 4.09 8.07 -4.75
CA TRP A 42 2.96 7.12 -4.83
C TRP A 42 1.79 7.51 -3.92
N TYR A 43 2.10 8.06 -2.75
CA TYR A 43 1.15 8.44 -1.71
C TYR A 43 1.17 9.95 -1.41
N GLY A 44 1.74 10.78 -2.28
CA GLY A 44 1.67 12.23 -2.15
C GLY A 44 0.22 12.70 -1.97
N ALA A 45 0.01 13.75 -1.18
CA ALA A 45 -1.34 14.18 -0.77
C ALA A 45 -2.27 14.45 -1.97
N ASP A 46 -1.75 15.10 -3.01
CA ASP A 46 -2.51 15.38 -4.24
C ASP A 46 -2.87 14.09 -5.00
N SER A 47 -1.95 13.12 -5.06
CA SER A 47 -2.17 11.81 -5.69
C SER A 47 -3.24 11.02 -4.93
N LEU A 48 -3.11 10.94 -3.60
CA LEU A 48 -4.09 10.26 -2.75
C LEU A 48 -5.48 10.88 -2.83
N ALA A 49 -5.57 12.22 -2.85
CA ALA A 49 -6.84 12.90 -3.02
C ALA A 49 -7.50 12.56 -4.36
N ALA A 50 -6.73 12.53 -5.46
CA ALA A 50 -7.24 12.12 -6.77
C ALA A 50 -7.69 10.66 -6.81
N GLU A 51 -6.94 9.78 -6.14
CA GLU A 51 -7.22 8.34 -6.05
C GLU A 51 -8.48 8.03 -5.22
N LEU A 52 -8.77 8.81 -4.18
CA LEU A 52 -10.01 8.69 -3.40
C LEU A 52 -11.28 8.95 -4.21
N ASP A 53 -11.18 9.80 -5.23
CA ASP A 53 -12.28 10.12 -6.15
C ASP A 53 -12.32 9.20 -7.39
N ALA A 54 -11.35 8.30 -7.56
CA ALA A 54 -11.25 7.48 -8.75
C ALA A 54 -12.19 6.25 -8.71
N GLU A 55 -12.93 6.03 -9.81
CA GLU A 55 -13.91 4.94 -9.93
C GLU A 55 -13.29 3.53 -9.92
N ARG A 56 -11.97 3.43 -10.12
CA ARG A 56 -11.22 2.17 -10.24
C ARG A 56 -10.13 2.03 -9.18
N THR A 57 -10.34 2.67 -8.05
CA THR A 57 -9.46 2.64 -6.90
C THR A 57 -10.25 2.23 -5.66
N LEU A 58 -9.61 1.42 -4.82
CA LEU A 58 -10.07 1.11 -3.47
C LEU A 58 -8.93 1.41 -2.50
N LEU A 59 -9.12 2.44 -1.68
CA LEU A 59 -8.26 2.73 -0.54
C LEU A 59 -9.04 2.45 0.73
N SER A 60 -8.59 1.46 1.49
CA SER A 60 -9.19 1.07 2.77
C SER A 60 -8.21 1.32 3.90
N VAL A 61 -8.70 1.85 5.02
CA VAL A 61 -7.93 2.04 6.25
C VAL A 61 -8.38 1.09 7.34
N VAL A 62 -7.45 0.75 8.21
CA VAL A 62 -7.71 0.02 9.44
C VAL A 62 -7.60 1.00 10.61
N GLU A 63 -8.69 1.19 11.33
CA GLU A 63 -8.78 2.09 12.48
C GLU A 63 -8.79 1.29 13.80
N ALA A 64 -7.95 1.71 14.74
CA ALA A 64 -7.90 1.19 16.11
C ALA A 64 -7.62 2.33 17.09
N ASP A 65 -8.38 2.40 18.18
CA ASP A 65 -8.26 3.46 19.20
C ASP A 65 -8.26 4.89 18.61
N ASP A 66 -9.26 5.16 17.76
CA ASP A 66 -9.48 6.42 17.04
C ASP A 66 -8.26 6.87 16.20
N ARG A 67 -7.47 5.90 15.74
CA ARG A 67 -6.26 6.12 14.94
C ARG A 67 -6.20 5.13 13.78
N VAL A 68 -5.86 5.64 12.61
CA VAL A 68 -5.49 4.80 11.47
C VAL A 68 -4.13 4.14 11.76
N VAL A 69 -4.11 2.82 11.71
CA VAL A 69 -2.94 1.97 12.01
C VAL A 69 -2.44 1.17 10.82
N GLY A 70 -3.21 1.11 9.73
CA GLY A 70 -2.83 0.44 8.49
C GLY A 70 -3.72 0.87 7.33
N PHE A 71 -3.30 0.56 6.11
CA PHE A 71 -4.11 0.79 4.91
C PHE A 71 -3.81 -0.28 3.86
N ALA A 72 -4.72 -0.42 2.89
CA ALA A 72 -4.53 -1.19 1.67
C ALA A 72 -5.04 -0.36 0.49
N HIS A 73 -4.26 -0.30 -0.59
CA HIS A 73 -4.57 0.47 -1.80
C HIS A 73 -4.53 -0.46 -3.01
N ALA A 74 -5.67 -0.62 -3.67
CA ALA A 74 -5.83 -1.41 -4.87
C ALA A 74 -6.36 -0.55 -6.02
N THR A 75 -5.87 -0.81 -7.23
CA THR A 75 -6.35 -0.24 -8.49
C THR A 75 -6.67 -1.40 -9.44
N TRP A 76 -7.56 -1.20 -10.39
CA TRP A 76 -7.82 -2.23 -11.40
C TRP A 76 -8.18 -1.61 -12.75
N ASN A 77 -7.97 -2.38 -13.81
CA ASN A 77 -8.48 -2.08 -15.15
C ASN A 77 -9.52 -3.15 -15.54
N ASP A 78 -9.91 -3.19 -16.81
CA ASP A 78 -10.93 -4.15 -17.29
C ASP A 78 -10.44 -5.61 -17.27
N ASP A 79 -9.13 -5.83 -17.24
CA ASP A 79 -8.50 -7.15 -17.40
C ASP A 79 -7.77 -7.64 -16.13
N GLU A 80 -7.22 -6.74 -15.30
CA GLU A 80 -6.36 -7.07 -14.15
C GLU A 80 -6.54 -6.09 -12.97
N GLY A 81 -6.30 -6.59 -11.75
CA GLY A 81 -6.23 -5.79 -10.52
C GLY A 81 -4.83 -5.77 -9.92
N TYR A 82 -4.37 -4.59 -9.50
CA TYR A 82 -3.07 -4.33 -8.90
C TYR A 82 -3.25 -3.81 -7.47
N ILE A 83 -2.38 -4.24 -6.57
CA ILE A 83 -2.21 -3.64 -5.24
C ILE A 83 -0.96 -2.79 -5.35
N LEU A 84 -1.00 -1.47 -5.08
CA LEU A 84 0.13 -0.57 -5.40
C LEU A 84 1.45 -0.95 -4.71
N GLY A 85 1.40 -1.68 -3.57
CA GLY A 85 2.61 -2.25 -2.96
C GLY A 85 3.38 -3.22 -3.87
N ASN A 86 2.68 -3.95 -4.75
CA ASN A 86 3.27 -4.93 -5.66
C ASN A 86 4.14 -4.28 -6.74
N GLU A 87 3.65 -3.22 -7.38
CA GLU A 87 4.42 -2.53 -8.42
C GLU A 87 5.68 -1.86 -7.86
N PHE A 88 5.64 -1.38 -6.61
CA PHE A 88 6.83 -0.90 -5.92
C PHE A 88 7.90 -1.99 -5.86
N TYR A 89 7.54 -3.19 -5.38
CA TYR A 89 8.49 -4.31 -5.30
C TYR A 89 9.09 -4.64 -6.66
N GLU A 90 8.26 -4.77 -7.70
CA GLU A 90 8.73 -5.06 -9.05
C GLU A 90 9.65 -3.94 -9.60
N ARG A 91 9.32 -2.66 -9.34
CA ARG A 91 10.12 -1.50 -9.79
C ARG A 91 11.48 -1.40 -9.10
N PHE A 92 11.58 -1.83 -7.85
CA PHE A 92 12.84 -1.83 -7.09
C PHE A 92 13.63 -3.14 -7.24
N GLY A 93 13.23 -4.02 -8.17
CA GLY A 93 13.97 -5.22 -8.54
C GLY A 93 13.68 -6.44 -7.66
N PHE A 94 12.65 -6.37 -6.81
CA PHE A 94 12.17 -7.54 -6.09
C PHE A 94 11.45 -8.46 -7.06
N GLU A 95 11.73 -9.75 -6.95
CA GLU A 95 11.09 -10.78 -7.74
C GLU A 95 9.90 -11.34 -6.96
N ARG A 96 8.77 -11.54 -7.65
CA ARG A 96 7.60 -12.19 -7.05
C ARG A 96 7.94 -13.66 -6.79
N ALA A 97 8.02 -14.03 -5.52
CA ALA A 97 8.52 -15.33 -5.07
C ALA A 97 7.42 -16.36 -4.87
N ASP A 98 6.23 -15.93 -4.46
CA ASP A 98 5.13 -16.81 -4.07
C ASP A 98 3.79 -16.07 -4.17
N GLU A 99 2.72 -16.82 -4.44
CA GLU A 99 1.34 -16.33 -4.44
C GLU A 99 0.52 -17.25 -3.53
N SER A 100 -0.19 -16.68 -2.56
CA SER A 100 -1.04 -17.42 -1.62
C SER A 100 -2.42 -16.80 -1.51
N GLU A 101 -3.36 -17.53 -0.91
CA GLU A 101 -4.70 -17.01 -0.59
C GLU A 101 -4.78 -16.74 0.92
N THR A 102 -5.28 -15.57 1.29
CA THR A 102 -5.58 -15.20 2.69
C THR A 102 -7.05 -14.81 2.82
N VAL A 103 -7.61 -14.98 4.02
CA VAL A 103 -9.01 -14.61 4.30
C VAL A 103 -9.02 -13.36 5.17
N ILE A 104 -9.61 -12.28 4.66
CA ILE A 104 -9.81 -11.02 5.39
C ILE A 104 -11.32 -10.79 5.45
N ASP A 105 -11.86 -10.64 6.66
CA ASP A 105 -13.31 -10.46 6.90
C ASP A 105 -14.24 -11.49 6.21
N GLY A 106 -13.75 -12.74 6.05
CA GLY A 106 -14.53 -13.82 5.44
C GLY A 106 -14.48 -13.87 3.91
N GLU A 107 -13.80 -12.93 3.27
CA GLU A 107 -13.54 -12.92 1.83
C GLU A 107 -12.10 -13.37 1.54
N SER A 108 -11.92 -14.14 0.47
CA SER A 108 -10.59 -14.62 0.04
C SER A 108 -9.90 -13.60 -0.85
N TYR A 109 -8.65 -13.28 -0.52
CA TYR A 109 -7.80 -12.35 -1.26
C TYR A 109 -6.47 -13.00 -1.61
N ARG A 110 -5.91 -12.56 -2.74
CA ARG A 110 -4.61 -13.00 -3.24
C ARG A 110 -3.48 -12.23 -2.56
N GLU A 111 -2.68 -12.94 -1.77
CA GLU A 111 -1.46 -12.43 -1.16
C GLU A 111 -0.28 -12.69 -2.10
N ASN A 112 0.55 -11.67 -2.34
CA ASN A 112 1.76 -11.78 -3.15
C ASN A 112 2.98 -11.61 -2.24
N ARG A 113 3.92 -12.55 -2.27
CA ARG A 113 5.20 -12.45 -1.56
C ARG A 113 6.30 -12.06 -2.54
N TYR A 114 7.03 -11.01 -2.20
CA TYR A 114 8.18 -10.52 -2.97
C TYR A 114 9.48 -10.75 -2.20
N VAL A 115 10.55 -11.14 -2.91
CA VAL A 115 11.89 -11.32 -2.34
C VAL A 115 12.92 -10.56 -3.19
N LEU A 116 14.02 -10.15 -2.57
CA LEU A 116 15.17 -9.62 -3.26
C LEU A 116 16.36 -10.55 -3.02
N ASP A 117 16.90 -11.14 -4.08
CA ASP A 117 18.17 -11.86 -4.00
C ASP A 117 19.30 -10.82 -3.93
N VAL A 118 20.02 -10.78 -2.81
CA VAL A 118 21.13 -9.85 -2.51
C VAL A 118 22.49 -10.52 -2.63
#